data_AF-X1G9W1-F1
#
_entry.id   AF-X1G9W1-F1
#
_cell.length_a   1.000
_cell.length_b   1.000
_cell.length_c   1.000
_cell.angle_alpha   90.00
_cell.angle_beta   90.00
_cell.angle_gamma   90.00
#
_symmetry.space_group_name_H-M   'P 1'
#
loop_
_entity.id
_entity.type
_entity.pdbx_description
1 polymer ?
#
loop_
_entity_poly.entity_id
_entity_poly.type
_entity_poly.pdbx_seq_one_letter_code
_entity_poly.pdbx_strand_id
1 'polypeptide(L)'
;MQVYSTHEYSGESGMISLMIGSLNIASYYTGPDKGFYILLLLSLDDDPDAYEGGLIDISRIILQNIVDDAYEPMIPDLFRRLSVYPTLNNEQRLAITYQDEIKRLIINRLRDEGVVSKSELMVWLKDQYKQGFVDLEGVLIELIKREIVKETSVKGMPSELIFLIQDVVALRIPPIKMLDDPVSRGLPAQLEEDYKIEVKKYFQNYRPSD
;
A
#
# COMPACT_ATOMS: atom_id res chain seq x y z
N MET A 1 -11.93 -27.60 1.32
CA MET A 1 -10.71 -28.44 1.24
C MET A 1 -9.75 -28.00 0.13
N GLN A 2 -10.22 -27.55 -1.05
CA GLN A 2 -9.34 -27.07 -2.14
C GLN A 2 -8.47 -25.86 -1.77
N VAL A 3 -9.03 -24.79 -1.20
CA VAL A 3 -8.28 -23.60 -0.80
C VAL A 3 -7.14 -23.94 0.17
N TYR A 4 -7.45 -24.70 1.22
CA TYR A 4 -6.49 -25.17 2.21
C TYR A 4 -5.37 -25.99 1.56
N SER A 5 -5.71 -26.99 0.74
CA SER A 5 -4.69 -27.82 0.07
C SER A 5 -3.77 -27.03 -0.86
N THR A 6 -4.26 -25.96 -1.49
CA THR A 6 -3.43 -25.15 -2.40
C THR A 6 -2.45 -24.27 -1.63
N HIS A 7 -2.87 -23.65 -0.52
CA HIS A 7 -1.97 -22.87 0.33
C HIS A 7 -0.94 -23.75 1.06
N GLU A 8 -1.37 -24.89 1.62
CA GLU A 8 -0.49 -25.83 2.30
C GLU A 8 0.55 -26.47 1.36
N TYR A 9 0.25 -26.55 0.06
CA TYR A 9 1.25 -26.98 -0.92
C TYR A 9 2.41 -25.99 -1.05
N SER A 10 2.13 -24.68 -0.92
CA SER A 10 3.17 -23.64 -0.91
C SER A 10 3.85 -23.53 0.47
N GLY A 11 3.09 -23.69 1.56
CA GLY A 11 3.58 -23.51 2.93
C GLY A 11 3.98 -22.08 3.29
N GLU A 12 3.74 -21.11 2.42
CA GLU A 12 4.19 -19.71 2.55
C GLU A 12 3.00 -18.74 2.63
N SER A 13 3.24 -17.56 3.22
CA SER A 13 2.26 -16.46 3.20
C SER A 13 2.08 -15.97 1.77
N GLY A 14 0.86 -15.63 1.38
CA GLY A 14 0.61 -15.08 0.05
C GLY A 14 -0.81 -15.21 -0.43
N MET A 15 -1.04 -14.67 -1.62
CA MET A 15 -2.32 -14.79 -2.32
C MET A 15 -2.29 -15.92 -3.35
N ILE A 16 -3.40 -16.64 -3.44
CA ILE A 16 -3.72 -17.52 -4.56
C ILE A 16 -5.08 -17.14 -5.16
N SER A 17 -5.20 -17.41 -6.45
CA SER A 17 -6.42 -17.20 -7.23
C SER A 17 -7.01 -18.56 -7.61
N LEU A 18 -8.29 -18.76 -7.34
CA LEU A 18 -8.95 -20.05 -7.51
C LEU A 18 -10.34 -19.87 -8.13
N MET A 19 -10.71 -20.76 -9.03
CA MET A 19 -12.07 -20.86 -9.55
C MET A 19 -12.74 -22.11 -8.95
N ILE A 20 -13.86 -21.94 -8.25
CA ILE A 20 -14.64 -23.04 -7.68
C ILE A 20 -16.07 -22.95 -8.22
N GLY A 21 -16.39 -23.80 -9.18
CA GLY A 21 -17.70 -23.79 -9.85
C GLY A 21 -17.90 -22.49 -10.63
N SER A 22 -18.87 -21.68 -10.19
CA SER A 22 -19.19 -20.37 -10.78
C SER A 22 -18.70 -19.19 -9.93
N LEU A 23 -17.72 -19.40 -9.06
CA LEU A 23 -17.16 -18.36 -8.18
C LEU A 23 -15.66 -18.26 -8.42
N ASN A 24 -15.20 -17.02 -8.61
CA ASN A 24 -13.79 -16.69 -8.52
C ASN A 24 -13.47 -16.36 -7.05
N ILE A 25 -12.30 -16.77 -6.58
CA ILE A 25 -11.86 -16.57 -5.20
C ILE A 25 -10.43 -16.02 -5.22
N ALA A 26 -10.24 -14.86 -4.60
CA ALA A 26 -8.93 -14.41 -4.18
C ALA A 26 -8.75 -14.80 -2.71
N SER A 27 -7.71 -15.58 -2.42
CA SER A 27 -7.47 -16.13 -1.09
C SER A 27 -6.09 -15.73 -0.59
N TYR A 28 -6.05 -15.03 0.54
CA TYR A 28 -4.82 -14.66 1.22
C TYR A 28 -4.61 -15.56 2.45
N TYR A 29 -3.44 -16.19 2.54
CA TYR A 29 -3.01 -16.99 3.68
C TYR A 29 -1.87 -16.29 4.40
N THR A 30 -1.93 -16.22 5.72
CA THR A 30 -0.94 -15.50 6.55
C THR A 30 0.33 -16.30 6.85
N GLY A 31 0.45 -17.51 6.28
CA GLY A 31 1.50 -18.44 6.64
C GLY A 31 1.22 -19.21 7.95
N PRO A 32 2.10 -20.16 8.30
CA PRO A 32 1.89 -21.13 9.37
C PRO A 32 1.95 -20.54 10.78
N ASP A 33 2.56 -19.37 10.97
CA ASP A 33 2.69 -18.73 12.29
C ASP A 33 1.32 -18.28 12.84
N LYS A 34 0.45 -17.75 11.96
CA LYS A 34 -0.89 -17.28 12.31
C LYS A 34 -2.01 -18.17 11.80
N GLY A 35 -1.84 -18.81 10.65
CA GLY A 35 -2.78 -19.80 10.13
C GLY A 35 -4.13 -19.24 9.67
N PHE A 36 -4.26 -17.93 9.41
CA PHE A 36 -5.52 -17.33 8.95
C PHE A 36 -5.64 -17.35 7.43
N TYR A 37 -6.88 -17.53 6.98
CA TYR A 37 -7.29 -17.48 5.59
C TYR A 37 -8.33 -16.39 5.42
N ILE A 38 -8.06 -15.44 4.53
CA ILE A 38 -8.95 -14.33 4.21
C ILE A 38 -9.37 -14.48 2.75
N LEU A 39 -10.68 -14.60 2.55
CA LEU A 39 -11.28 -14.99 1.27
C LEU A 39 -12.15 -13.87 0.73
N LEU A 40 -11.83 -13.41 -0.46
CA LEU A 40 -12.70 -12.54 -1.25
C LEU A 40 -13.43 -13.39 -2.28
N LEU A 41 -14.76 -13.42 -2.17
CA LEU A 41 -15.63 -14.05 -3.14
C LEU A 41 -15.93 -13.06 -4.26
N LEU A 42 -15.68 -13.47 -5.48
CA LEU A 42 -15.75 -12.65 -6.68
C LEU A 42 -16.76 -13.22 -7.68
N SER A 43 -17.26 -12.34 -8.54
CA SER A 43 -18.08 -12.75 -9.69
C SER A 43 -17.22 -13.45 -10.74
N LEU A 44 -17.85 -14.18 -11.66
CA LEU A 44 -17.14 -14.88 -12.74
C LEU A 44 -16.30 -13.95 -13.64
N ASP A 45 -16.76 -12.71 -13.79
CA ASP A 45 -16.14 -11.73 -14.67
C ASP A 45 -15.01 -10.94 -13.99
N ASP A 46 -14.86 -11.09 -12.67
CA ASP A 46 -13.83 -10.40 -11.91
C ASP A 46 -12.50 -11.16 -12.00
N ASP A 47 -11.41 -10.42 -12.23
CA ASP A 47 -10.04 -10.93 -12.16
C ASP A 47 -9.54 -10.93 -10.71
N PRO A 48 -9.30 -12.09 -10.07
CA PRO A 48 -8.79 -12.15 -8.71
C PRO A 48 -7.47 -11.40 -8.51
N ASP A 49 -6.54 -11.52 -9.45
CA ASP A 49 -5.18 -10.98 -9.32
C ASP A 49 -5.20 -9.44 -9.22
N ALA A 50 -6.22 -8.80 -9.80
CA ALA A 50 -6.44 -7.36 -9.71
C ALA A 50 -6.71 -6.87 -8.28
N TYR A 51 -7.09 -7.76 -7.36
CA TYR A 51 -7.37 -7.43 -5.95
C TYR A 51 -6.19 -7.68 -5.01
N GLU A 52 -5.09 -8.29 -5.47
CA GLU A 52 -4.02 -8.81 -4.61
C GLU A 52 -3.48 -7.78 -3.61
N GLY A 53 -3.02 -6.63 -4.09
CA GLY A 53 -2.48 -5.59 -3.21
C GLY A 53 -3.51 -5.02 -2.24
N GLY A 54 -4.77 -4.92 -2.68
CA GLY A 54 -5.87 -4.48 -1.82
C GLY A 54 -6.19 -5.51 -0.74
N LEU A 55 -6.17 -6.81 -1.11
CA LEU A 55 -6.45 -7.91 -0.20
C LEU A 55 -5.37 -8.03 0.87
N ILE A 56 -4.09 -7.89 0.50
CA ILE A 56 -2.96 -7.86 1.46
C ILE A 56 -3.12 -6.70 2.46
N ASP A 57 -3.46 -5.50 1.96
CA ASP A 57 -3.63 -4.31 2.81
C ASP A 57 -4.76 -4.49 3.84
N ILE A 58 -5.95 -4.89 3.39
CA ILE A 58 -7.08 -5.08 4.30
C ILE A 58 -6.85 -6.27 5.25
N SER A 59 -6.15 -7.30 4.80
CA SER A 59 -5.83 -8.48 5.61
C SER A 59 -4.98 -8.09 6.80
N ARG A 60 -3.97 -7.24 6.59
CA ARG A 60 -3.16 -6.69 7.67
C ARG A 60 -4.00 -5.92 8.69
N ILE A 61 -4.94 -5.08 8.24
CA ILE A 61 -5.80 -4.29 9.14
C ILE A 61 -6.70 -5.23 9.97
N ILE A 62 -7.31 -6.24 9.34
CA ILE A 62 -8.13 -7.24 10.03
C ILE A 62 -7.31 -7.96 11.10
N LEU A 63 -6.12 -8.45 10.74
CA LEU A 63 -5.26 -9.23 11.64
C LEU A 63 -4.70 -8.40 12.80
N GLN A 64 -4.45 -7.11 12.59
CA GLN A 64 -4.05 -6.20 13.68
C GLN A 64 -5.17 -5.98 14.70
N ASN A 65 -6.44 -6.13 14.29
CA ASN A 65 -7.62 -5.90 15.12
C ASN A 65 -8.39 -7.19 15.40
N ILE A 66 -7.72 -8.35 15.33
CA ILE A 66 -8.37 -9.65 15.50
C ILE A 66 -8.73 -9.98 16.95
N VAL A 67 -8.02 -9.38 17.91
CA VAL A 67 -8.31 -9.55 19.34
C VAL A 67 -9.64 -8.88 19.65
N ASP A 68 -10.50 -9.59 20.38
CA ASP A 68 -11.85 -9.15 20.77
C ASP A 68 -12.75 -8.76 19.58
N ASP A 69 -12.47 -9.31 18.39
CA ASP A 69 -13.24 -9.07 17.16
C ASP A 69 -13.37 -7.58 16.79
N ALA A 70 -12.40 -6.76 17.18
CA ALA A 70 -12.39 -5.32 16.94
C ALA A 70 -12.41 -4.93 15.43
N TYR A 71 -12.08 -5.88 14.55
CA TYR A 71 -12.16 -5.74 13.10
C TYR A 71 -13.59 -5.75 12.55
N GLU A 72 -14.56 -6.38 13.23
CA GLU A 72 -15.94 -6.54 12.74
C GLU A 72 -16.58 -5.23 12.26
N PRO A 73 -16.58 -4.13 13.05
CA PRO A 73 -17.16 -2.86 12.60
C PRO A 73 -16.40 -2.21 11.44
N MET A 74 -15.16 -2.63 11.17
CA MET A 74 -14.32 -2.10 10.09
C MET A 74 -14.59 -2.78 8.74
N ILE A 75 -15.13 -4.00 8.74
CA ILE A 75 -15.34 -4.81 7.54
C ILE A 75 -16.08 -4.07 6.42
N PRO A 76 -17.18 -3.32 6.68
CA PRO A 76 -17.88 -2.62 5.60
C PRO A 76 -17.00 -1.59 4.86
N ASP A 77 -16.16 -0.87 5.61
CA ASP A 77 -15.25 0.12 5.03
C ASP A 77 -14.10 -0.55 4.26
N LEU A 78 -13.50 -1.59 4.87
CA LEU A 78 -12.43 -2.36 4.24
C LEU A 78 -12.89 -3.03 2.94
N PHE A 79 -14.09 -3.61 2.94
CA PHE A 79 -14.67 -4.21 1.75
C PHE A 79 -14.94 -3.16 0.66
N ARG A 80 -15.46 -1.99 1.02
CA ARG A 80 -15.66 -0.88 0.08
C ARG A 80 -14.35 -0.39 -0.53
N ARG A 81 -13.28 -0.31 0.25
CA ARG A 81 -11.93 0.05 -0.25
C ARG A 81 -11.41 -1.02 -1.21
N LEU A 82 -11.60 -2.29 -0.87
CA LEU A 82 -11.20 -3.42 -1.70
C LEU A 82 -11.97 -3.47 -3.02
N SER A 83 -13.28 -3.22 -3.01
CA SER A 83 -14.13 -3.33 -4.21
C SER A 83 -13.77 -2.30 -5.28
N VAL A 84 -13.30 -1.11 -4.90
CA VAL A 84 -12.84 -0.08 -5.84
C VAL A 84 -11.38 -0.24 -6.24
N TYR A 85 -10.61 -1.11 -5.58
CA TYR A 85 -9.17 -1.24 -5.77
C TYR A 85 -8.75 -1.51 -7.24
N PRO A 86 -9.42 -2.40 -8.00
CA PRO A 86 -9.07 -2.63 -9.40
C PRO A 86 -9.22 -1.38 -10.27
N THR A 87 -10.17 -0.50 -9.93
CA THR A 87 -10.49 0.72 -10.69
C THR A 87 -9.50 1.86 -10.47
N LEU A 88 -8.61 1.73 -9.47
CA LEU A 88 -7.65 2.78 -9.14
C LEU A 88 -6.62 2.93 -10.24
N ASN A 89 -6.34 4.18 -10.60
CA ASN A 89 -5.24 4.51 -11.52
C ASN A 89 -3.87 4.43 -10.80
N ASN A 90 -2.79 4.53 -11.57
CA ASN A 90 -1.43 4.41 -11.03
C ASN A 90 -1.11 5.45 -9.94
N GLU A 91 -1.51 6.71 -10.11
CA GLU A 91 -1.26 7.78 -9.12
C GLU A 91 -1.97 7.49 -7.80
N GLN A 92 -3.25 7.07 -7.86
CA GLN A 92 -4.03 6.69 -6.68
C GLN A 92 -3.41 5.49 -5.98
N ARG A 93 -2.97 4.49 -6.75
CA ARG A 93 -2.28 3.32 -6.20
C ARG A 93 -0.96 3.71 -5.54
N LEU A 94 -0.17 4.62 -6.11
CA LEU A 94 1.07 5.13 -5.50
C LEU A 94 0.78 5.94 -4.23
N ALA A 95 -0.30 6.74 -4.23
CA ALA A 95 -0.72 7.47 -3.05
C ALA A 95 -1.07 6.54 -1.88
N ILE A 96 -1.79 5.45 -2.15
CA ILE A 96 -2.09 4.42 -1.13
C ILE A 96 -0.80 3.77 -0.60
N THR A 97 0.14 3.44 -1.50
CA THR A 97 1.46 2.91 -1.10
C THR A 97 2.20 3.86 -0.18
N TYR A 98 2.17 5.18 -0.46
CA TYR A 98 2.89 6.17 0.33
C TYR A 98 2.18 6.54 1.64
N GLN A 99 0.86 6.35 1.72
CA GLN A 99 0.08 6.53 2.96
C GLN A 99 0.34 5.43 4.00
N ASP A 100 0.70 4.24 3.54
CA ASP A 100 1.09 3.13 4.40
C ASP A 100 2.38 3.43 5.16
N GLU A 101 2.30 3.41 6.49
CA GLU A 101 3.40 3.79 7.37
C GLU A 101 4.63 2.90 7.19
N ILE A 102 4.45 1.58 7.05
CA ILE A 102 5.54 0.62 6.93
C ILE A 102 6.22 0.79 5.57
N LYS A 103 5.45 0.91 4.49
CA LYS A 103 6.00 1.14 3.15
C LYS A 103 6.77 2.45 3.10
N ARG A 104 6.24 3.51 3.70
CA ARG A 104 6.92 4.81 3.79
C ARG A 104 8.20 4.75 4.62
N LEU A 105 8.22 3.98 5.72
CA LEU A 105 9.44 3.75 6.50
C LEU A 105 10.52 3.05 5.66
N ILE A 106 10.16 2.02 4.89
CA ILE A 106 11.07 1.32 3.98
C ILE A 106 11.61 2.29 2.92
N ILE A 107 10.74 3.05 2.26
CA ILE A 107 11.11 4.01 1.22
C ILE A 107 12.06 5.07 1.78
N ASN A 108 11.75 5.67 2.94
CA ASN A 108 12.60 6.68 3.55
C ASN A 108 13.96 6.14 3.95
N ARG A 109 14.01 4.93 4.53
CA ARG A 109 15.29 4.29 4.87
C ARG A 109 16.14 4.06 3.62
N LEU A 110 15.53 3.58 2.54
CA LEU A 110 16.24 3.37 1.28
C LEU A 110 16.58 4.68 0.56
N ARG A 111 15.91 5.80 0.83
CA ARG A 111 16.34 7.13 0.34
C ARG A 111 17.65 7.56 0.98
N ASP A 112 17.82 7.28 2.27
CA ASP A 112 19.02 7.64 3.02
C ASP A 112 20.20 6.71 2.70
N GLU A 113 19.95 5.40 2.60
CA GLU A 113 20.99 4.37 2.45
C GLU A 113 21.20 3.89 1.01
N GLY A 114 20.21 4.06 0.13
CA GLY A 114 20.19 3.57 -1.27
C GLY A 114 19.97 2.06 -1.41
N VAL A 115 20.62 1.26 -0.57
CA VAL A 115 20.54 -0.21 -0.57
C VAL A 115 20.68 -0.77 0.85
N VAL A 116 19.94 -1.83 1.15
CA VAL A 116 20.01 -2.51 2.45
C VAL A 116 19.87 -4.02 2.27
N SER A 117 20.44 -4.83 3.18
CA SER A 117 20.23 -6.28 3.14
C SER A 117 18.81 -6.64 3.61
N LYS A 118 18.17 -7.61 2.95
CA LYS A 118 16.81 -8.05 3.29
C LYS A 118 16.75 -8.50 4.75
N SER A 119 17.72 -9.29 5.22
CA SER A 119 17.78 -9.71 6.62
C SER A 119 17.81 -8.54 7.61
N GLU A 120 18.59 -7.50 7.32
CA GLU A 120 18.71 -6.32 8.17
C GLU A 120 17.44 -5.47 8.14
N LEU A 121 16.84 -5.30 6.96
CA LEU A 121 15.57 -4.59 6.81
C LEU A 121 14.48 -5.26 7.65
N MET A 122 14.39 -6.58 7.60
CA MET A 122 13.38 -7.35 8.32
C MET A 122 13.57 -7.27 9.84
N VAL A 123 14.82 -7.32 10.33
CA VAL A 123 15.11 -7.13 11.75
C VAL A 123 14.74 -5.70 12.18
N TRP A 124 15.16 -4.70 11.42
CA TRP A 124 14.85 -3.30 11.74
C TRP A 124 13.35 -3.01 11.74
N LEU A 125 12.59 -3.51 10.75
CA LEU A 125 11.15 -3.34 10.69
C LEU A 125 10.46 -3.99 11.89
N LYS A 126 10.90 -5.18 12.32
CA LYS A 126 10.41 -5.83 13.55
C LYS A 126 10.70 -5.01 14.81
N ASP A 127 11.86 -4.36 14.87
CA ASP A 127 12.22 -3.50 16.01
C ASP A 127 11.41 -2.20 16.05
N GLN A 128 11.09 -1.62 14.88
CA GLN A 128 10.21 -0.44 14.77
C GLN A 128 8.76 -0.81 15.09
N TYR A 129 8.29 -1.96 14.61
CA TYR A 129 6.92 -2.44 14.79
C TYR A 129 6.84 -3.49 15.90
N LYS A 130 6.80 -3.02 17.16
CA LYS A 130 6.71 -3.88 18.35
C LYS A 130 5.30 -4.43 18.63
N GLN A 131 4.29 -4.05 17.84
CA GLN A 131 2.89 -4.38 18.08
C GLN A 131 2.22 -4.97 16.83
N GLY A 132 1.51 -6.08 17.02
CA GLY A 132 0.66 -6.68 16.00
C GLY A 132 1.38 -7.59 15.01
N PHE A 133 0.57 -8.31 14.22
CA PHE A 133 1.06 -9.05 13.06
C PHE A 133 1.35 -8.10 11.90
N VAL A 134 2.49 -8.27 11.26
CA VAL A 134 2.84 -7.58 10.02
C VAL A 134 3.47 -8.58 9.07
N ASP A 135 2.82 -8.81 7.92
CA ASP A 135 3.46 -9.54 6.82
C ASP A 135 4.44 -8.62 6.09
N LEU A 136 5.67 -8.57 6.61
CA LEU A 136 6.75 -7.77 6.04
C LEU A 136 7.15 -8.25 4.64
N GLU A 137 7.00 -9.55 4.37
CA GLU A 137 7.32 -10.12 3.06
C GLU A 137 6.29 -9.66 2.02
N GLY A 138 5.00 -9.75 2.36
CA GLY A 138 3.92 -9.21 1.53
C GLY A 138 4.08 -7.72 1.24
N VAL A 139 4.53 -6.94 2.23
CA VAL A 139 4.83 -5.51 2.05
C VAL A 139 5.96 -5.29 1.03
N LEU A 140 7.05 -6.06 1.13
CA LEU A 140 8.17 -5.97 0.18
C LEU A 140 7.76 -6.39 -1.23
N ILE A 141 7.02 -7.49 -1.36
CA ILE A 141 6.50 -7.97 -2.65
C ILE A 141 5.67 -6.89 -3.33
N GLU A 142 4.85 -6.16 -2.59
CA GLU A 142 4.05 -5.06 -3.18
C GLU A 142 4.94 -3.92 -3.70
N LEU A 143 6.00 -3.54 -2.96
CA LEU A 143 6.95 -2.53 -3.42
C LEU A 143 7.75 -2.98 -4.65
N ILE A 144 8.07 -4.28 -4.74
CA ILE A 144 8.74 -4.89 -5.91
C ILE A 144 7.82 -4.88 -7.13
N LYS A 145 6.54 -5.29 -6.97
CA LYS A 145 5.54 -5.29 -8.04
C LYS A 145 5.27 -3.89 -8.60
N ARG A 146 5.47 -2.87 -7.78
CA ARG A 146 5.34 -1.45 -8.14
C ARG A 146 6.62 -0.85 -8.72
N GLU A 147 7.68 -1.64 -8.86
CA GLU A 147 8.99 -1.21 -9.33
C GLU A 147 9.59 -0.06 -8.50
N ILE A 148 9.20 0.06 -7.22
CA ILE A 148 9.80 1.03 -6.29
C ILE A 148 11.12 0.47 -5.78
N VAL A 149 11.10 -0.80 -5.39
CA VAL A 149 12.28 -1.52 -4.92
C VAL A 149 12.61 -2.71 -5.80
N LYS A 150 13.87 -3.14 -5.77
CA LYS A 150 14.33 -4.35 -6.45
C LYS A 150 15.14 -5.21 -5.51
N GLU A 151 14.76 -6.48 -5.43
CA GLU A 151 15.51 -7.50 -4.70
C GLU A 151 16.51 -8.18 -5.63
N THR A 152 17.77 -8.32 -5.19
CA THR A 152 18.83 -8.97 -5.98
C THR A 152 19.91 -9.59 -5.09
N SER A 153 20.29 -10.83 -5.43
CA SER A 153 21.48 -11.48 -4.87
C SER A 153 22.76 -10.92 -5.49
N VAL A 154 23.68 -10.41 -4.67
CA VAL A 154 25.01 -9.93 -5.10
C VAL A 154 26.08 -10.88 -4.59
N LYS A 155 26.99 -11.31 -5.50
CA LYS A 155 28.06 -12.24 -5.15
C LYS A 155 28.92 -11.69 -4.02
N GLY A 156 29.07 -12.49 -2.96
CA GLY A 156 29.85 -12.11 -1.77
C GLY A 156 29.01 -11.52 -0.64
N MET A 157 27.72 -11.24 -0.88
CA MET A 157 26.78 -10.87 0.18
C MET A 157 26.09 -12.12 0.75
N PRO A 158 25.86 -12.18 2.07
CA PRO A 158 25.22 -13.32 2.74
C PRO A 158 23.69 -13.31 2.61
N SER A 159 23.10 -12.17 2.25
CA SER A 159 21.66 -11.98 2.09
C SER A 159 21.38 -11.20 0.82
N GLU A 160 20.19 -11.38 0.26
CA GLU A 160 19.66 -10.55 -0.82
C GLU A 160 19.68 -9.07 -0.43
N LEU A 161 19.95 -8.22 -1.42
CA LEU A 161 19.94 -6.77 -1.25
C LEU A 161 18.65 -6.20 -1.83
N ILE A 162 18.08 -5.22 -1.12
CA ILE A 162 16.93 -4.43 -1.54
C ILE A 162 17.44 -3.06 -1.97
N PHE A 163 17.24 -2.73 -3.24
CA PHE A 163 17.63 -1.45 -3.84
C PHE A 163 16.40 -0.57 -4.05
N LEU A 164 16.54 0.73 -3.80
CA LEU A 164 15.57 1.71 -4.31
C LEU A 164 15.86 1.97 -5.80
N ILE A 165 14.90 1.67 -6.66
CA ILE A 165 15.03 1.86 -8.12
C ILE A 165 14.13 2.97 -8.66
N GLN A 166 13.01 3.23 -8.00
CA GLN A 166 12.13 4.36 -8.27
C GLN A 166 11.66 4.96 -6.95
N ASP A 167 11.48 6.27 -6.93
CA ASP A 167 11.03 6.99 -5.75
C ASP A 167 9.62 7.58 -5.94
N VAL A 168 8.90 7.76 -4.84
CA VAL A 168 7.52 8.28 -4.82
C VAL A 168 7.49 9.61 -4.09
N VAL A 169 7.31 10.70 -4.83
CA VAL A 169 7.18 12.04 -4.25
C VAL A 169 5.76 12.56 -4.48
N ALA A 170 5.12 13.01 -3.41
CA ALA A 170 3.84 13.71 -3.48
C ALA A 170 4.10 15.22 -3.39
N LEU A 171 3.70 15.96 -4.42
CA LEU A 171 3.82 17.41 -4.48
C LEU A 171 2.44 18.05 -4.55
N ARG A 172 2.21 19.09 -3.75
CA ARG A 172 1.03 19.93 -3.94
C ARG A 172 1.22 20.81 -5.17
N ILE A 173 0.19 20.86 -6.02
CA ILE A 173 0.10 21.82 -7.13
C ILE A 173 -0.80 23.00 -6.76
N PRO A 174 -0.53 24.21 -7.27
CA PRO A 174 -1.43 25.33 -7.11
C PRO A 174 -2.81 25.01 -7.67
N PRO A 175 -3.90 25.51 -7.07
CA PRO A 175 -5.25 25.31 -7.58
C PRO A 175 -5.49 26.20 -8.80
N ILE A 176 -4.92 25.84 -9.96
CA ILE A 176 -4.91 26.64 -11.20
C ILE A 176 -6.31 27.17 -11.53
N LYS A 177 -7.33 26.29 -11.51
CA LYS A 177 -8.72 26.65 -11.82
C LYS A 177 -9.34 27.68 -10.86
N MET A 178 -8.86 27.76 -9.61
CA MET A 178 -9.29 28.79 -8.66
C MET A 178 -8.48 30.07 -8.80
N LEU A 179 -7.22 29.99 -9.23
CA LEU A 179 -6.39 31.15 -9.50
C LEU A 179 -6.82 31.94 -10.73
N ASP A 180 -7.31 31.23 -11.76
CA ASP A 180 -7.72 31.85 -13.03
C ASP A 180 -8.99 32.70 -12.88
N ASP A 181 -9.94 32.26 -12.04
CA ASP A 181 -11.20 32.95 -11.80
C ASP A 181 -11.72 32.67 -10.38
N PRO A 182 -11.14 33.32 -9.35
CA PRO A 182 -11.52 33.09 -7.96
C PRO A 182 -12.86 33.75 -7.61
N VAL A 183 -13.19 34.88 -8.25
CA VAL A 183 -14.38 35.68 -7.92
C VAL A 183 -15.65 34.94 -8.30
N SER A 184 -15.70 34.33 -9.50
CA SER A 184 -16.87 33.52 -9.90
C SER A 184 -17.08 32.28 -9.03
N ARG A 185 -16.05 31.88 -8.28
CA ARG A 185 -16.07 30.72 -7.37
C ARG A 185 -16.33 31.11 -5.91
N GLY A 186 -16.74 32.34 -5.65
CA GLY A 186 -17.18 32.81 -4.33
C GLY A 186 -16.13 33.58 -3.53
N LEU A 187 -14.97 33.88 -4.11
CA LEU A 187 -14.03 34.81 -3.48
C LEU A 187 -14.55 36.25 -3.60
N PRO A 188 -14.60 37.05 -2.51
CA PRO A 188 -14.89 38.47 -2.61
C PRO A 188 -13.90 39.17 -3.56
N ALA A 189 -14.40 39.95 -4.53
CA ALA A 189 -13.58 40.60 -5.55
C ALA A 189 -12.44 41.46 -4.98
N GLN A 190 -12.63 42.03 -3.79
CA GLN A 190 -11.61 42.82 -3.08
C GLN A 190 -10.39 41.99 -2.66
N LEU A 191 -10.54 40.67 -2.52
CA LEU A 191 -9.49 39.75 -2.06
C LEU A 191 -8.83 39.00 -3.22
N GLU A 192 -9.22 39.25 -4.47
CA GLU A 192 -8.69 38.50 -5.62
C GLU A 192 -7.17 38.61 -5.74
N GLU A 193 -6.64 39.83 -5.65
CA GLU A 193 -5.20 40.07 -5.77
C GLU A 193 -4.45 39.52 -4.56
N ASP A 194 -4.96 39.74 -3.36
CA ASP A 194 -4.40 39.22 -2.11
C ASP A 194 -4.34 37.68 -2.13
N TYR A 195 -5.39 37.02 -2.62
CA TYR A 195 -5.44 35.56 -2.78
C TYR A 195 -4.37 35.06 -3.74
N LYS A 196 -4.21 35.70 -4.90
CA LYS A 196 -3.16 35.34 -5.88
C LYS A 196 -1.76 35.51 -5.30
N ILE A 197 -1.53 36.60 -4.57
CA ILE A 197 -0.25 36.87 -3.90
C ILE A 197 0.05 35.80 -2.83
N GLU A 198 -0.91 35.50 -1.96
CA GLU A 198 -0.72 34.52 -0.88
C GLU A 198 -0.50 33.10 -1.42
N VAL A 199 -1.25 32.69 -2.45
CA VAL A 199 -1.01 31.39 -3.10
C VAL A 199 0.39 31.34 -3.71
N LYS A 200 0.82 32.39 -4.43
CA LYS A 200 2.17 32.45 -4.99
C LYS A 200 3.25 32.40 -3.90
N LYS A 201 3.07 33.14 -2.82
CA LYS A 201 3.99 33.16 -1.67
C LYS A 201 4.09 31.81 -0.98
N TYR A 202 2.97 31.11 -0.80
CA TYR A 202 2.93 29.76 -0.26
C TYR A 202 3.73 28.78 -1.13
N PHE A 203 3.50 28.77 -2.45
CA PHE A 203 4.17 27.84 -3.36
C PHE A 203 5.63 28.20 -3.66
N GLN A 204 6.07 29.45 -3.45
CA GLN A 204 7.46 29.86 -3.63
C GLN A 204 8.44 29.12 -2.71
N ASN A 205 8.02 28.83 -1.48
CA ASN A 205 8.85 28.12 -0.49
C ASN A 205 8.22 26.79 -0.07
N TYR A 206 7.28 26.27 -0.85
CA TYR A 206 6.60 25.03 -0.51
C TYR A 206 7.59 23.87 -0.48
N ARG A 207 7.62 23.18 0.65
CA ARG A 207 8.36 21.95 0.85
C ARG A 207 7.35 20.86 1.22
N PRO A 208 7.33 19.72 0.52
CA PRO A 208 6.34 18.66 0.76
C PRO A 208 6.33 18.08 2.18
N SER A 209 7.41 18.31 2.94
CA SER A 209 7.68 17.73 4.26
C SER A 209 7.60 18.73 5.42
N ASP A 210 7.32 20.01 5.15
CA ASP A 210 7.19 21.09 6.17
C ASP A 210 5.74 21.58 6.31
#